data_AF-E4XA06-F1
#
_entry.id   AF-E4XA06-F1
#
_cell.length_a   1.000
_cell.length_b   1.000
_cell.length_c   1.000
_cell.angle_alpha   90.00
_cell.angle_beta   90.00
_cell.angle_gamma   90.00
#
_symmetry.space_group_name_H-M   'P 1'
#
loop_
_entity.id
_entity.type
_entity.pdbx_description
1 polymer ?
#
loop_
_entity_poly.entity_id
_entity_poly.type
_entity_poly.pdbx_seq_one_letter_code
_entity_poly.pdbx_strand_id
1 'polypeptide(L)'
;MACSEEDGLVWQCEFTAAGKLSFARVLMSTLIKFPYTKWNNFDSQFVGNDNGSKWSDVQYKSRPVRRIVLWCGAFLDAIKVDYDIKLGIGSQKHGTGRDHQRENVHIHQGDHVQQITGKTCDFYGQVILTEIRIHTEQGRVHGPFGSYNEPERELMPFTVGGPHCRLQYLDGKCERNDKEEWITQLGFNWEFLLEDESYYTGMSSFSSRAPSSFQMDLLGDSTTKRGLYQCISTTSVSNLNSVGQLNSEESGLNQSDPKMLAELLLKQIRSEGQQIREDIERHKQNYLSISSTNKSIPVAICKLCLQNEGAKVALI
;
A
#
# COMPACT_ATOMS: atom_id res chain seq x y z
N MET A 1 -27.72 -3.43 -45.10
CA MET A 1 -28.14 -3.63 -43.70
C MET A 1 -27.47 -4.89 -43.21
N ALA A 2 -26.76 -4.81 -42.09
CA ALA A 2 -25.71 -5.71 -41.57
C ALA A 2 -24.28 -5.45 -42.09
N CYS A 3 -23.31 -5.78 -41.21
CA CYS A 3 -21.85 -5.56 -41.18
C CYS A 3 -21.45 -4.27 -40.42
N SER A 4 -21.11 -4.28 -39.12
CA SER A 4 -20.03 -4.95 -38.33
C SER A 4 -18.86 -3.99 -38.07
N GLU A 5 -18.62 -3.72 -36.78
CA GLU A 5 -17.50 -2.95 -36.24
C GLU A 5 -16.17 -3.68 -36.46
N GLU A 6 -15.20 -2.98 -37.06
CA GLU A 6 -13.77 -3.26 -36.90
C GLU A 6 -13.05 -1.94 -36.63
N ASP A 7 -12.91 -1.58 -35.35
CA ASP A 7 -11.98 -0.53 -34.91
C ASP A 7 -10.56 -1.12 -34.83
N GLY A 8 -9.92 -1.23 -35.99
CA GLY A 8 -8.48 -1.44 -36.11
C GLY A 8 -7.76 -0.10 -36.15
N LEU A 9 -7.19 0.34 -35.01
CA LEU A 9 -6.25 1.47 -35.00
C LEU A 9 -4.94 1.05 -35.67
N VAL A 10 -4.83 1.30 -36.98
CA VAL A 10 -3.59 1.22 -37.74
C VAL A 10 -2.80 2.51 -37.53
N TRP A 11 -1.70 2.44 -36.79
CA TRP A 11 -0.74 3.54 -36.70
C TRP A 11 0.27 3.43 -37.84
N GLN A 12 0.08 4.22 -38.89
CA GLN A 12 1.01 4.32 -40.01
C GLN A 12 1.98 5.48 -39.73
N CYS A 13 3.27 5.16 -39.49
CA CYS A 13 4.32 6.17 -39.36
C CYS A 13 5.08 6.28 -40.70
N GLU A 14 4.95 7.42 -41.38
CA GLU A 14 5.82 7.77 -42.51
C GLU A 14 7.13 8.38 -41.99
N PHE A 15 8.26 7.86 -42.44
CA PHE A 15 9.58 8.42 -42.18
C PHE A 15 10.03 9.25 -43.39
N THR A 16 10.07 10.57 -43.25
CA THR A 16 10.75 11.43 -44.23
C THR A 16 12.25 11.49 -43.93
N ALA A 17 13.05 11.14 -44.93
CA ALA A 17 14.51 11.17 -44.93
C ALA A 17 15.04 12.62 -44.98
N ALA A 18 14.92 13.36 -43.88
CA ALA A 18 15.65 14.61 -43.70
C ALA A 18 15.87 14.91 -42.21
N GLY A 19 17.03 14.51 -41.71
CA GLY A 19 17.87 15.32 -40.83
C GLY A 19 17.37 15.72 -39.42
N LYS A 20 18.08 15.18 -38.42
CA LYS A 20 18.30 15.69 -37.05
C LYS A 20 17.22 15.43 -35.99
N LEU A 21 17.43 14.32 -35.26
CA LEU A 21 17.45 14.24 -33.79
C LEU A 21 16.51 15.18 -33.00
N SER A 22 15.20 15.01 -33.20
CA SER A 22 14.15 15.42 -32.26
C SER A 22 13.45 14.22 -31.58
N PHE A 23 13.84 12.99 -31.95
CA PHE A 23 13.16 11.75 -31.57
C PHE A 23 13.26 11.39 -30.07
N ALA A 24 14.33 11.81 -29.39
CA ALA A 24 14.51 11.51 -27.95
C ALA A 24 13.54 12.28 -27.05
N ARG A 25 13.04 13.45 -27.49
CA ARG A 25 12.10 14.26 -26.70
C ARG A 25 10.68 13.72 -26.76
N VAL A 26 10.29 13.13 -27.89
CA VAL A 26 8.96 12.53 -28.07
C VAL A 26 8.90 11.14 -27.45
N LEU A 27 9.98 10.34 -27.47
CA LEU A 27 9.96 9.03 -26.80
C LEU A 27 9.92 9.15 -25.27
N MET A 28 10.65 10.07 -24.65
CA MET A 28 10.63 10.23 -23.18
C MET A 28 9.35 10.90 -22.66
N SER A 29 8.61 11.66 -23.46
CA SER A 29 7.31 12.21 -23.06
C SER A 29 6.13 11.27 -23.33
N THR A 30 6.32 10.24 -24.17
CA THR A 30 5.22 9.40 -24.68
C THR A 30 5.35 7.92 -24.27
N LEU A 31 6.54 7.47 -23.88
CA LEU A 31 6.79 6.22 -23.17
C LEU A 31 7.37 6.64 -21.81
N ILE A 32 6.68 6.61 -20.67
CA ILE A 32 5.76 5.59 -20.19
C ILE A 32 4.77 6.31 -19.26
N LYS A 33 3.62 6.73 -19.78
CA LYS A 33 2.42 6.76 -18.92
C LYS A 33 2.03 5.30 -18.76
N PHE A 34 2.66 4.60 -17.81
CA PHE A 34 1.96 3.47 -17.22
C PHE A 34 0.60 4.05 -16.82
N PRO A 35 -0.54 3.50 -17.28
CA PRO A 35 -1.73 3.71 -16.48
C PRO A 35 -1.30 3.21 -15.11
N TYR A 36 -1.10 4.11 -14.15
CA TYR A 36 -1.14 3.75 -12.76
C TYR A 36 -2.53 3.16 -12.59
N THR A 37 -2.67 1.87 -12.88
CA THR A 37 -3.74 1.05 -12.36
C THR A 37 -3.65 1.33 -10.89
N LYS A 38 -4.64 2.08 -10.38
CA LYS A 38 -4.84 2.33 -8.95
C LYS A 38 -4.54 1.01 -8.26
N TRP A 39 -3.35 0.88 -7.69
CA TRP A 39 -3.00 -0.25 -6.86
C TRP A 39 -3.83 0.00 -5.62
N ASN A 40 -4.99 -0.62 -5.63
CA ASN A 40 -5.95 -0.62 -4.54
C ASN A 40 -5.35 -1.45 -3.40
N ASN A 41 -4.26 -0.95 -2.79
CA ASN A 41 -3.71 -1.47 -1.56
C ASN A 41 -4.67 -1.08 -0.44
N PHE A 42 -5.73 -1.87 -0.30
CA PHE A 42 -6.62 -1.77 0.84
C PHE A 42 -6.06 -2.67 1.94
N ASP A 43 -5.40 -2.07 2.93
CA ASP A 43 -5.02 -2.78 4.13
C ASP A 43 -6.17 -2.70 5.14
N SER A 44 -6.83 -3.83 5.37
CA SER A 44 -7.77 -3.99 6.46
C SER A 44 -6.99 -4.24 7.75
N GLN A 45 -7.21 -3.41 8.77
CA GLN A 45 -6.59 -3.57 10.09
C GLN A 45 -7.67 -3.91 11.11
N PHE A 46 -7.53 -5.04 11.79
CA PHE A 46 -8.52 -5.54 12.76
C PHE A 46 -8.04 -5.37 14.21
N VAL A 47 -8.97 -5.02 15.09
CA VAL A 47 -8.78 -4.87 16.54
C VAL A 47 -9.91 -5.61 17.25
N GLY A 48 -9.57 -6.46 18.21
CA GLY A 48 -10.54 -7.25 18.98
C GLY A 48 -10.50 -8.75 18.66
N ASN A 49 -11.51 -9.46 19.13
CA ASN A 49 -11.63 -10.91 19.04
C ASN A 49 -12.36 -11.36 17.78
N ASP A 50 -11.99 -12.53 17.26
CA ASP A 50 -12.57 -13.10 16.04
C ASP A 50 -13.93 -13.80 16.25
N ASN A 51 -14.59 -13.59 17.39
CA ASN A 51 -15.87 -14.23 17.73
C ASN A 51 -17.06 -13.45 17.17
N GLY A 52 -18.19 -14.13 16.96
CA GLY A 52 -19.46 -13.50 16.59
C GLY A 52 -19.75 -13.47 15.09
N SER A 53 -20.87 -12.82 14.74
CA SER A 53 -21.36 -12.66 13.37
C SER A 53 -20.65 -11.52 12.68
N LYS A 54 -20.19 -11.76 11.44
CA LYS A 54 -19.53 -10.75 10.63
C LYS A 54 -20.52 -9.70 10.12
N TRP A 55 -20.09 -8.45 10.12
CA TRP A 55 -20.77 -7.33 9.47
C TRP A 55 -19.77 -6.52 8.64
N SER A 56 -20.26 -5.73 7.68
CA SER A 56 -19.40 -4.91 6.81
C SER A 56 -20.17 -3.77 6.15
N ASP A 57 -19.56 -2.60 6.13
CA ASP A 57 -20.04 -1.40 5.43
C ASP A 57 -19.45 -1.25 4.01
N VAL A 58 -18.91 -2.32 3.42
CA VAL A 58 -18.20 -2.28 2.12
C VAL A 58 -19.02 -1.68 0.97
N GLN A 59 -20.35 -1.71 1.05
CA GLN A 59 -21.25 -1.02 0.11
C GLN A 59 -21.02 0.51 0.03
N TYR A 60 -20.39 1.09 1.05
CA TYR A 60 -20.06 2.51 1.14
C TYR A 60 -18.61 2.85 0.83
N LYS A 61 -17.77 1.89 0.36
CA LYS A 61 -16.31 2.03 0.15
C LYS A 61 -15.79 3.16 -0.73
N SER A 62 -16.66 3.94 -1.36
CA SER A 62 -16.28 5.07 -2.24
C SER A 62 -16.90 6.38 -1.77
N ARG A 63 -17.40 6.38 -0.53
CA ARG A 63 -18.22 7.46 0.03
C ARG A 63 -17.47 8.07 1.22
N PRO A 64 -17.33 9.39 1.27
CA PRO A 64 -16.72 10.06 2.41
C PRO A 64 -17.49 9.76 3.70
N VAL A 65 -16.76 9.45 4.77
CA VAL A 65 -17.29 9.39 6.14
C VAL A 65 -17.64 10.81 6.59
N ARG A 66 -18.90 11.03 7.00
CA ARG A 66 -19.40 12.33 7.46
C ARG A 66 -19.52 12.41 8.97
N ARG A 67 -19.97 11.32 9.58
CA ARG A 67 -20.16 11.26 11.03
C ARG A 67 -19.92 9.84 11.53
N ILE A 68 -19.25 9.74 12.67
CA ILE A 68 -19.13 8.50 13.43
C ILE A 68 -19.89 8.70 14.73
N VAL A 69 -20.84 7.81 14.99
CA VAL A 69 -21.65 7.80 16.20
C VAL A 69 -21.25 6.58 17.02
N LEU A 70 -20.87 6.82 18.27
CA LEU A 70 -20.42 5.80 19.20
C LEU A 70 -21.43 5.70 20.34
N TRP A 71 -21.78 4.48 20.74
CA TRP A 71 -22.45 4.23 21.99
C TRP A 71 -21.44 3.58 22.92
N CYS A 72 -21.06 4.29 23.97
CA CYS A 72 -19.97 3.88 24.85
C CYS A 72 -20.28 4.13 26.32
N GLY A 73 -20.23 3.06 27.11
CA GLY A 73 -20.23 3.13 28.58
C GLY A 73 -18.85 2.87 29.12
N ALA A 74 -18.73 1.80 29.91
CA ALA A 74 -17.42 1.23 30.21
C ALA A 74 -16.72 0.79 28.91
N PHE A 75 -17.46 0.10 28.05
CA PHE A 75 -16.97 -0.45 26.78
C PHE A 75 -17.64 0.24 25.59
N LEU A 76 -17.14 -0.03 24.38
CA LEU A 76 -17.83 0.31 23.15
C LEU A 76 -18.96 -0.71 22.87
N ASP A 77 -20.20 -0.26 23.01
CA ASP A 77 -21.38 -1.12 22.84
C ASP A 77 -21.87 -1.17 21.39
N ALA A 78 -21.85 -0.03 20.71
CA ALA A 78 -22.27 0.07 19.32
C ALA A 78 -21.55 1.18 18.57
N ILE A 79 -21.50 1.04 17.26
CA ILE A 79 -20.95 2.02 16.33
C ILE A 79 -21.89 2.20 15.14
N LYS A 80 -22.00 3.43 14.67
CA LYS A 80 -22.71 3.75 13.43
C LYS A 80 -21.88 4.75 12.65
N VAL A 81 -21.71 4.49 11.36
CA VAL A 81 -21.02 5.43 10.46
C VAL A 81 -22.03 5.96 9.45
N ASP A 82 -22.04 7.26 9.30
CA ASP A 82 -22.82 7.98 8.30
C ASP A 82 -21.90 8.34 7.14
N TYR A 83 -22.25 7.86 5.96
CA TYR A 83 -21.54 8.06 4.70
C TYR A 83 -22.31 8.98 3.78
N ASP A 84 -21.59 9.84 3.06
CA ASP A 84 -22.18 10.73 2.06
C ASP A 84 -22.52 9.97 0.76
N ILE A 85 -23.80 9.74 0.50
CA ILE A 85 -24.27 9.07 -0.72
C ILE A 85 -24.94 10.08 -1.66
N LYS A 86 -25.02 9.77 -2.96
CA LYS A 86 -25.51 10.70 -4.00
C LYS A 86 -26.86 11.38 -3.69
N LEU A 87 -27.73 10.73 -2.91
CA LEU A 87 -29.08 11.18 -2.59
C LEU A 87 -29.33 11.36 -1.08
N GLY A 88 -28.29 11.48 -0.25
CA GLY A 88 -28.45 11.69 1.19
C GLY A 88 -27.35 11.04 2.03
N ILE A 89 -27.74 10.44 3.16
CA ILE A 89 -26.82 9.80 4.10
C ILE A 89 -27.14 8.31 4.16
N GLY A 90 -26.15 7.48 3.81
CA GLY A 90 -26.18 6.04 4.02
C GLY A 90 -25.60 5.72 5.39
N SER A 91 -26.24 4.83 6.15
CA SER A 91 -25.76 4.53 7.49
C SER A 91 -26.18 3.15 7.97
N GLN A 92 -25.30 2.49 8.72
CA GLN A 92 -25.58 1.21 9.36
C GLN A 92 -25.07 1.26 10.81
N LYS A 93 -25.93 0.83 11.74
CA LYS A 93 -25.58 0.67 13.17
C LYS A 93 -25.22 -0.78 13.41
N HIS A 94 -24.12 -1.02 14.12
CA HIS A 94 -23.64 -2.34 14.54
C HIS A 94 -23.56 -2.37 16.06
N GLY A 95 -24.17 -3.38 16.69
CA GLY A 95 -24.34 -3.46 18.14
C GLY A 95 -25.65 -2.82 18.65
N THR A 96 -26.06 -3.18 19.87
CA THR A 96 -27.34 -2.75 20.44
C THR A 96 -27.27 -1.32 20.97
N GLY A 97 -26.21 -0.92 21.68
CA GLY A 97 -25.92 0.43 22.18
C GLY A 97 -27.08 1.15 22.91
N ARG A 98 -26.93 1.44 24.21
CA ARG A 98 -27.99 2.12 25.00
C ARG A 98 -28.03 3.62 24.71
N ASP A 99 -29.22 4.19 24.48
CA ASP A 99 -29.40 5.56 23.97
C ASP A 99 -28.82 6.68 24.85
N HIS A 100 -28.56 6.44 26.13
CA HIS A 100 -28.12 7.47 27.09
C HIS A 100 -26.62 7.79 27.06
N GLN A 101 -25.81 7.04 26.29
CA GLN A 101 -24.36 7.25 26.23
C GLN A 101 -23.89 7.30 24.77
N ARG A 102 -24.41 8.28 24.04
CA ARG A 102 -24.20 8.44 22.60
C ARG A 102 -23.33 9.65 22.31
N GLU A 103 -22.21 9.40 21.66
CA GLU A 103 -21.23 10.41 21.24
C GLU A 103 -21.25 10.58 19.72
N ASN A 104 -21.20 11.82 19.23
CA ASN A 104 -21.29 12.11 17.80
C ASN A 104 -20.05 12.88 17.32
N VAL A 105 -19.24 12.23 16.49
CA VAL A 105 -18.04 12.81 15.88
C VAL A 105 -18.36 13.26 14.46
N HIS A 106 -18.43 14.56 14.25
CA HIS A 106 -18.71 15.16 12.93
C HIS A 106 -17.39 15.46 12.21
N ILE A 107 -17.24 14.93 11.00
CA ILE A 107 -16.07 15.18 10.15
C ILE A 107 -16.37 16.38 9.24
N HIS A 108 -15.52 17.40 9.31
CA HIS A 108 -15.69 18.61 8.52
C HIS A 108 -15.50 18.37 7.02
N GLN A 109 -16.13 19.21 6.20
CA GLN A 109 -15.94 19.15 4.75
C GLN A 109 -14.47 19.43 4.40
N GLY A 110 -13.87 18.55 3.60
CA GLY A 110 -12.44 18.61 3.25
C GLY A 110 -11.51 18.00 4.30
N ASP A 111 -12.05 17.52 5.43
CA ASP A 111 -11.32 16.74 6.42
C ASP A 111 -11.66 15.24 6.27
N HIS A 112 -10.84 14.37 6.85
CA HIS A 112 -11.10 12.94 6.88
C HIS A 112 -10.42 12.27 8.08
N VAL A 113 -10.92 11.09 8.46
CA VAL A 113 -10.30 10.28 9.53
C VAL A 113 -9.05 9.62 8.96
N GLN A 114 -7.90 9.89 9.58
CA GLN A 114 -6.60 9.34 9.16
C GLN A 114 -6.08 8.25 10.09
N GLN A 115 -6.43 8.33 11.37
CA GLN A 115 -5.93 7.41 12.37
C GLN A 115 -6.95 7.21 13.48
N ILE A 116 -7.01 5.98 13.98
CA ILE A 116 -7.77 5.65 15.19
C ILE A 116 -6.81 5.03 16.19
N THR A 117 -6.84 5.55 17.41
CA THR A 117 -6.06 5.02 18.52
C THR A 117 -7.02 4.61 19.63
N GLY A 118 -6.62 3.66 20.46
CA GLY A 118 -7.48 3.25 21.54
C GLY A 118 -6.81 2.27 22.47
N LYS A 119 -7.63 1.67 23.31
CA LYS A 119 -7.23 0.60 24.23
C LYS A 119 -8.22 -0.54 24.11
N THR A 120 -7.71 -1.74 24.31
CA THR A 120 -8.48 -2.96 24.53
C THR A 120 -8.15 -3.53 25.90
N CYS A 121 -9.02 -4.39 26.43
CA CYS A 121 -8.72 -5.19 27.60
C CYS A 121 -9.22 -6.62 27.39
N ASP A 122 -8.58 -7.58 28.06
CA ASP A 122 -9.16 -8.90 28.23
C ASP A 122 -10.22 -8.87 29.34
N PHE A 123 -11.49 -9.03 28.93
CA PHE A 123 -12.65 -9.13 29.78
C PHE A 123 -13.22 -10.55 29.75
N TYR A 124 -12.76 -11.40 30.68
CA TYR A 124 -13.19 -12.81 30.80
C TYR A 124 -12.89 -13.67 29.56
N GLY A 125 -11.68 -13.53 29.00
CA GLY A 125 -11.25 -14.21 27.78
C GLY A 125 -11.72 -13.52 26.51
N GLN A 126 -12.38 -12.36 26.64
CA GLN A 126 -12.84 -11.56 25.50
C GLN A 126 -12.04 -10.27 25.37
N VAL A 127 -11.39 -10.02 24.24
CA VAL A 127 -10.75 -8.72 23.96
C VAL A 127 -11.84 -7.72 23.58
N ILE A 128 -12.09 -6.76 24.47
CA ILE A 128 -13.12 -5.72 24.30
C ILE A 128 -12.45 -4.37 24.09
N LEU A 129 -13.05 -3.50 23.28
CA LEU A 129 -12.62 -2.12 23.08
C LEU A 129 -13.11 -1.25 24.23
N THR A 130 -12.16 -0.64 24.95
CA THR A 130 -12.43 0.14 26.17
C THR A 130 -12.36 1.64 25.96
N GLU A 131 -11.50 2.06 25.02
CA GLU A 131 -11.22 3.47 24.77
C GLU A 131 -10.97 3.68 23.28
N ILE A 132 -11.57 4.69 22.66
CA ILE A 132 -11.32 5.08 21.27
C ILE A 132 -11.08 6.59 21.17
N ARG A 133 -10.06 6.98 20.40
CA ARG A 133 -9.85 8.34 19.89
C ARG A 133 -9.76 8.31 18.37
N ILE A 134 -10.40 9.30 17.75
CA ILE A 134 -10.45 9.47 16.30
C ILE A 134 -9.63 10.71 15.94
N HIS A 135 -8.63 10.53 15.09
CA HIS A 135 -7.74 11.58 14.62
C HIS A 135 -8.06 11.92 13.17
N THR A 136 -8.18 13.20 12.87
CA THR A 136 -8.43 13.70 11.51
C THR A 136 -7.18 14.29 10.88
N GLU A 137 -7.16 14.38 9.55
CA GLU A 137 -6.05 14.94 8.76
C GLU A 137 -5.72 16.37 9.21
N GLN A 138 -6.73 17.18 9.51
CA GLN A 138 -6.56 18.55 9.99
C GLN A 138 -6.04 18.65 11.45
N GLY A 139 -5.56 17.56 12.04
CA GLY A 139 -4.98 17.52 13.38
C GLY A 139 -6.00 17.55 14.52
N ARG A 140 -7.30 17.32 14.24
CA ARG A 140 -8.32 17.27 15.30
C ARG A 140 -8.35 15.89 15.93
N VAL A 141 -8.53 15.87 17.25
CA VAL A 141 -8.63 14.64 18.03
C VAL A 141 -9.98 14.62 18.73
N HIS A 142 -10.76 13.57 18.50
CA HIS A 142 -12.05 13.35 19.14
C HIS A 142 -11.95 12.17 20.12
N GLY A 143 -12.49 12.33 21.32
CA GLY A 143 -12.42 11.35 22.42
C GLY A 143 -11.46 11.79 23.54
N PRO A 144 -11.10 10.87 24.46
CA PRO A 144 -11.44 9.45 24.47
C PRO A 144 -12.93 9.16 24.65
N PHE A 145 -13.40 8.12 23.98
CA PHE A 145 -14.74 7.56 24.15
C PHE A 145 -14.64 6.19 24.82
N GLY A 146 -15.47 5.95 25.84
CA GLY A 146 -15.33 4.84 26.76
C GLY A 146 -14.55 5.23 28.02
N SER A 147 -14.89 4.60 29.14
CA SER A 147 -14.38 4.98 30.47
C SER A 147 -13.94 3.79 31.32
N TYR A 148 -13.74 2.61 30.73
CA TYR A 148 -13.31 1.44 31.49
C TYR A 148 -11.91 1.65 32.07
N ASN A 149 -11.83 1.57 33.39
CA ASN A 149 -10.61 1.75 34.15
C ASN A 149 -10.66 0.83 35.38
N GLU A 150 -10.36 -0.45 35.17
CA GLU A 150 -10.08 -1.39 36.26
C GLU A 150 -8.56 -1.45 36.48
N PRO A 151 -8.03 -0.99 37.64
CA PRO A 151 -6.59 -0.89 37.88
C PRO A 151 -5.84 -2.23 37.77
N GLU A 152 -6.55 -3.34 38.01
CA GLU A 152 -5.98 -4.69 38.02
C GLU A 152 -5.89 -5.29 36.61
N ARG A 153 -6.56 -4.70 35.61
CA ARG A 153 -6.55 -5.21 34.24
C ARG A 153 -5.56 -4.47 33.37
N GLU A 154 -4.77 -5.25 32.63
CA GLU A 154 -3.86 -4.71 31.63
C GLU A 154 -4.65 -4.18 30.42
N LEU A 155 -4.48 -2.90 30.14
CA LEU A 155 -5.03 -2.25 28.95
C LEU A 155 -3.99 -2.30 27.83
N MET A 156 -4.33 -2.91 26.71
CA MET A 156 -3.45 -3.01 25.55
C MET A 156 -3.76 -1.85 24.58
N PRO A 157 -2.83 -0.91 24.36
CA PRO A 157 -3.05 0.16 23.41
C PRO A 157 -3.01 -0.37 21.98
N PHE A 158 -3.81 0.21 21.10
CA PHE A 158 -3.75 -0.05 19.66
C PHE A 158 -3.72 1.26 18.87
N THR A 159 -3.20 1.16 17.65
CA THR A 159 -3.17 2.26 16.67
C THR A 159 -3.33 1.67 15.29
N VAL A 160 -4.28 2.23 14.53
CA VAL A 160 -4.62 1.81 13.17
C VAL A 160 -4.75 3.05 12.28
N GLY A 161 -4.51 2.88 10.99
CA GLY A 161 -4.33 3.98 10.04
C GLY A 161 -2.95 4.64 10.22
N GLY A 162 -2.84 5.91 9.87
CA GLY A 162 -1.58 6.63 9.93
C GLY A 162 -1.58 7.88 9.04
N PRO A 163 -0.41 8.52 8.89
CA PRO A 163 -0.25 9.61 7.96
C PRO A 163 -0.67 9.18 6.55
N HIS A 164 -1.36 10.06 5.83
CA HIS A 164 -1.82 9.81 4.47
C HIS A 164 -2.82 8.66 4.33
N CYS A 165 -3.49 8.24 5.41
CA CYS A 165 -4.58 7.29 5.35
C CYS A 165 -5.93 8.00 5.33
N ARG A 166 -6.90 7.43 4.62
CA ARG A 166 -8.30 7.87 4.68
C ARG A 166 -9.21 6.70 4.98
N LEU A 167 -9.90 6.75 6.11
CA LEU A 167 -10.90 5.73 6.47
C LEU A 167 -12.02 5.70 5.42
N GLN A 168 -12.23 4.53 4.81
CA GLN A 168 -13.27 4.32 3.79
C GLN A 168 -14.55 3.78 4.40
N TYR A 169 -14.42 2.70 5.17
CA TYR A 169 -15.56 2.01 5.78
C TYR A 169 -15.07 1.13 6.94
N LEU A 170 -16.04 0.65 7.73
CA LEU A 170 -15.80 -0.31 8.81
C LEU A 170 -16.33 -1.69 8.43
N ASP A 171 -15.67 -2.71 8.91
CA ASP A 171 -16.21 -4.06 9.02
C ASP A 171 -15.86 -4.64 10.38
N GLY A 172 -16.30 -5.85 10.69
CA GLY A 172 -16.02 -6.42 11.99
C GLY A 172 -16.92 -7.57 12.36
N LYS A 173 -17.00 -7.83 13.66
CA LYS A 173 -17.83 -8.88 14.23
C LYS A 173 -18.59 -8.35 15.44
N CYS A 174 -19.80 -8.88 15.61
CA CYS A 174 -20.63 -8.66 16.78
C CYS A 174 -21.05 -10.00 17.36
N GLU A 175 -21.02 -10.14 18.67
CA GLU A 175 -21.62 -11.27 19.38
C GLU A 175 -22.95 -10.82 19.95
N ARG A 176 -23.94 -11.73 19.92
CA ARG A 176 -25.31 -11.45 20.33
C ARG A 176 -25.78 -12.50 21.31
N ASN A 177 -26.38 -12.06 22.41
CA ASN A 177 -27.22 -12.88 23.26
C ASN A 177 -28.70 -12.48 23.10
N ASP A 178 -29.58 -13.06 23.92
CA ASP A 178 -31.02 -12.80 23.83
C ASP A 178 -31.43 -11.33 24.05
N LYS A 179 -30.56 -10.52 24.66
CA LYS A 179 -30.85 -9.14 25.07
C LYS A 179 -29.99 -8.09 24.39
N GLU A 180 -28.73 -8.39 24.11
CA GLU A 180 -27.71 -7.43 23.73
C GLU A 180 -26.80 -8.00 22.64
N GLU A 181 -26.38 -7.12 21.75
CA GLU A 181 -25.35 -7.35 20.74
C GLU A 181 -24.21 -6.36 21.02
N TRP A 182 -22.98 -6.87 21.18
CA TRP A 182 -21.79 -6.06 21.42
C TRP A 182 -20.73 -6.32 20.37
N ILE A 183 -19.89 -5.31 20.15
CA ILE A 183 -18.82 -5.37 19.18
C ILE A 183 -17.67 -6.19 19.76
N THR A 184 -17.31 -7.27 19.09
CA THR A 184 -16.17 -8.13 19.44
C THR A 184 -14.93 -7.79 18.61
N GLN A 185 -15.12 -7.32 17.37
CA GLN A 185 -14.04 -6.94 16.46
C GLN A 185 -14.40 -5.69 15.67
N LEU A 186 -13.45 -4.76 15.52
CA LEU A 186 -13.50 -3.67 14.54
C LEU A 186 -12.40 -3.84 13.51
N GLY A 187 -12.79 -3.87 12.24
CA GLY A 187 -11.96 -3.78 11.06
C GLY A 187 -12.04 -2.38 10.46
N PHE A 188 -10.87 -1.79 10.25
CA PHE A 188 -10.71 -0.46 9.67
C PHE A 188 -10.13 -0.60 8.28
N ASN A 189 -10.83 -0.06 7.28
CA ASN A 189 -10.45 -0.18 5.89
C ASN A 189 -9.99 1.20 5.38
N TRP A 190 -8.71 1.27 5.00
CA TRP A 190 -8.04 2.52 4.68
C TRP A 190 -7.79 2.65 3.17
N GLU A 191 -7.91 3.87 2.64
CA GLU A 191 -7.35 4.26 1.35
C GLU A 191 -6.08 5.06 1.62
N PHE A 192 -4.95 4.62 1.08
CA PHE A 192 -3.71 5.38 1.15
C PHE A 192 -3.73 6.50 0.10
N LEU A 193 -3.66 7.73 0.58
CA LEU A 193 -3.49 8.92 -0.22
C LEU A 193 -2.00 9.07 -0.51
N LEU A 194 -1.51 8.40 -1.56
CA LEU A 194 -0.19 8.72 -2.06
C LEU A 194 -0.24 10.17 -2.53
N GLU A 195 0.45 11.06 -1.83
CA GLU A 195 0.83 12.32 -2.43
C GLU A 195 1.66 11.93 -3.64
N ASP A 196 1.21 12.31 -4.83
CA ASP A 196 2.09 12.39 -5.97
C ASP A 196 3.14 13.43 -5.59
N GLU A 197 4.17 13.01 -4.84
CA GLU A 197 5.49 13.60 -4.90
C GLU A 197 5.87 13.46 -6.36
N SER A 198 5.41 14.42 -7.15
CA SER A 198 5.91 14.67 -8.48
C SER A 198 7.38 14.97 -8.23
N TYR A 199 8.20 13.93 -8.36
CA TYR A 199 9.64 14.03 -8.49
C TYR A 199 9.86 14.85 -9.76
N TYR A 200 9.75 16.16 -9.62
CA TYR A 200 10.35 17.10 -10.54
C TYR A 200 11.84 16.87 -10.38
N THR A 201 12.33 15.88 -11.10
CA THR A 201 13.72 15.81 -11.51
C THR A 201 13.96 17.10 -12.26
N GLY A 202 14.41 18.11 -11.52
CA GLY A 202 14.94 19.34 -12.09
C GLY A 202 16.12 18.95 -12.94
N MET A 203 15.86 18.61 -14.21
CA MET A 203 16.89 18.52 -15.22
C MET A 203 17.36 19.97 -15.43
N SER A 204 18.32 20.37 -14.61
CA SER A 204 19.05 21.62 -14.75
C SER A 204 19.53 21.71 -16.19
N SER A 205 19.03 22.71 -16.88
CA SER A 205 19.24 22.91 -18.30
C SER A 205 20.71 23.28 -18.55
N PHE A 206 21.36 22.52 -19.44
CA PHE A 206 22.52 22.90 -20.24
C PHE A 206 23.75 23.50 -19.54
N SER A 207 24.69 22.62 -19.17
CA SER A 207 26.12 22.88 -19.33
C SER A 207 26.61 22.12 -20.58
N SER A 208 27.25 22.82 -21.51
CA SER A 208 27.70 22.29 -22.82
C SER A 208 28.97 21.42 -22.74
N ARG A 209 29.26 20.82 -21.58
CA ARG A 209 30.37 19.87 -21.40
C ARG A 209 29.80 18.50 -21.08
N ALA A 210 30.14 17.51 -21.90
CA ALA A 210 29.84 16.11 -21.63
C ALA A 210 30.43 15.74 -20.25
N PRO A 211 29.61 15.35 -19.25
CA PRO A 211 30.14 14.90 -17.98
C PRO A 211 30.77 13.52 -18.20
N SER A 212 32.05 13.39 -17.85
CA SER A 212 32.83 12.15 -18.01
C SER A 212 32.49 11.07 -16.98
N SER A 213 31.52 11.30 -16.10
CA SER A 213 31.04 10.32 -15.13
C SER A 213 29.77 10.88 -14.48
N PHE A 214 28.70 10.08 -14.45
CA PHE A 214 27.54 10.37 -13.62
C PHE A 214 27.95 10.23 -12.15
N GLN A 215 28.22 11.35 -11.48
CA GLN A 215 28.25 11.43 -10.03
C GLN A 215 26.88 11.96 -9.60
N MET A 216 26.07 11.11 -8.96
CA MET A 216 24.94 11.61 -8.20
C MET A 216 25.49 12.21 -6.91
N ASP A 217 25.45 13.53 -6.79
CA ASP A 217 25.72 14.18 -5.52
C ASP A 217 24.62 13.81 -4.53
N LEU A 218 25.04 13.22 -3.41
CA LEU A 218 24.21 12.98 -2.24
C LEU A 218 23.79 14.33 -1.66
N LEU A 219 22.56 14.77 -1.93
CA LEU A 219 21.87 15.70 -1.05
C LEU A 219 21.09 14.87 -0.02
N GLY A 220 21.80 14.46 1.04
CA GLY A 220 21.22 13.83 2.20
C GLY A 220 21.59 14.62 3.45
N ASP A 221 20.59 15.23 4.08
CA ASP A 221 20.70 15.71 5.45
C ASP A 221 20.92 14.51 6.38
N SER A 222 21.85 14.67 7.32
CA SER A 222 22.52 13.60 8.01
C SER A 222 21.72 13.10 9.20
N THR A 223 20.67 12.30 8.98
CA THR A 223 20.23 11.31 9.97
C THR A 223 19.25 10.32 9.35
N THR A 224 19.66 9.04 9.32
CA THR A 224 18.84 7.84 9.14
C THR A 224 18.09 7.65 7.80
N LYS A 225 18.73 6.91 6.87
CA LYS A 225 18.20 5.68 6.23
C LYS A 225 19.13 5.22 5.10
N ARG A 226 19.71 4.03 5.21
CA ARG A 226 20.37 3.33 4.09
C ARG A 226 19.29 2.60 3.29
N GLY A 227 18.87 3.18 2.17
CA GLY A 227 18.17 2.43 1.12
C GLY A 227 19.19 1.62 0.31
N LEU A 228 18.97 0.30 0.20
CA LEU A 228 19.65 -0.53 -0.79
C LEU A 228 19.03 -0.22 -2.15
N TYR A 229 19.66 0.67 -2.92
CA TYR A 229 19.35 0.84 -4.33
C TYR A 229 20.32 -0.01 -5.14
N GLN A 230 19.79 -1.02 -5.83
CA GLN A 230 20.54 -1.73 -6.87
C GLN A 230 20.45 -0.90 -8.15
N CYS A 231 21.50 -0.12 -8.43
CA CYS A 231 21.63 0.56 -9.71
C CYS A 231 21.83 -0.50 -10.80
N ILE A 232 21.04 -0.42 -11.89
CA ILE A 232 21.35 -1.11 -13.14
C ILE A 232 22.58 -0.41 -13.73
N SER A 233 23.76 -0.91 -13.40
CA SER A 233 25.01 -0.41 -13.98
C SER A 233 25.09 -0.82 -15.44
N THR A 234 25.38 0.14 -16.33
CA THR A 234 25.66 -0.13 -17.75
C THR A 234 26.90 -1.03 -17.94
N THR A 235 27.71 -1.23 -16.90
CA THR A 235 28.83 -2.18 -16.92
C THR A 235 28.39 -3.65 -17.04
N SER A 236 27.11 -3.97 -16.78
CA SER A 236 26.59 -5.34 -16.98
C SER A 236 26.42 -5.68 -18.46
N VAL A 237 26.21 -4.68 -19.33
CA VAL A 237 26.03 -4.89 -20.78
C VAL A 237 27.36 -5.23 -21.45
N SER A 238 28.49 -4.73 -20.93
CA SER A 238 29.83 -5.05 -21.45
C SER A 238 30.27 -6.51 -21.22
N ASN A 239 29.66 -7.23 -20.27
CA ASN A 239 30.02 -8.63 -19.96
C ASN A 239 29.28 -9.67 -20.81
N LEU A 240 28.32 -9.28 -21.64
CA LEU A 240 27.67 -10.19 -22.61
C LEU A 240 28.57 -10.52 -23.82
N ASN A 241 29.65 -9.77 -24.02
CA ASN A 241 30.59 -9.98 -25.13
C ASN A 241 31.74 -10.96 -24.80
N SER A 242 31.83 -11.48 -23.56
CA SER A 242 32.94 -12.36 -23.14
C SER A 242 32.59 -13.85 -23.02
N VAL A 243 31.37 -14.29 -23.35
CA VAL A 243 30.98 -15.71 -23.35
C VAL A 243 30.52 -16.12 -24.74
N GLY A 244 31.48 -16.35 -25.63
CA GLY A 244 31.21 -16.78 -26.99
C GLY A 244 32.39 -16.53 -27.92
N GLN A 245 33.50 -17.22 -27.72
CA GLN A 245 34.46 -17.46 -28.80
C GLN A 245 33.77 -18.34 -29.85
N LEU A 246 33.06 -17.70 -30.78
CA LEU A 246 32.71 -18.29 -32.06
C LEU A 246 33.39 -17.46 -33.14
N ASN A 247 34.07 -18.20 -34.00
CA ASN A 247 34.93 -17.78 -35.09
C ASN A 247 34.48 -16.48 -35.78
N SER A 248 35.38 -15.51 -35.71
CA SER A 248 35.28 -14.21 -36.33
C SER A 248 35.60 -14.28 -37.82
N GLU A 249 34.59 -14.46 -38.66
CA GLU A 249 34.59 -13.91 -40.03
C GLU A 249 33.18 -13.36 -40.34
N GLU A 250 33.13 -12.14 -40.85
CA GLU A 250 31.95 -11.39 -41.31
C GLU A 250 30.96 -10.85 -40.27
N SER A 251 31.12 -9.58 -39.89
CA SER A 251 30.15 -8.51 -40.27
C SER A 251 30.40 -7.23 -39.46
N GLY A 252 30.60 -6.12 -40.18
CA GLY A 252 30.71 -4.77 -39.63
C GLY A 252 29.36 -4.25 -39.15
N LEU A 253 28.86 -4.77 -38.04
CA LEU A 253 27.66 -4.25 -37.37
C LEU A 253 28.04 -3.03 -36.53
N ASN A 254 27.69 -1.85 -37.04
CA ASN A 254 27.78 -0.58 -36.32
C ASN A 254 27.04 -0.68 -34.97
N GLN A 255 27.80 -0.69 -33.87
CA GLN A 255 27.32 -0.73 -32.47
C GLN A 255 26.49 0.48 -32.03
N SER A 256 26.03 1.31 -32.97
CA SER A 256 25.32 2.56 -32.71
C SER A 256 23.84 2.52 -33.08
N ASP A 257 23.26 1.35 -33.39
CA ASP A 257 21.80 1.24 -33.60
C ASP A 257 21.06 1.26 -32.24
N PRO A 258 20.36 2.35 -31.88
CA PRO A 258 19.61 2.43 -30.64
C PRO A 258 18.51 1.38 -30.54
N LYS A 259 18.03 0.83 -31.66
CA LYS A 259 17.05 -0.27 -31.66
C LYS A 259 17.66 -1.55 -31.09
N MET A 260 18.90 -1.87 -31.46
CA MET A 260 19.63 -3.03 -30.94
C MET A 260 19.87 -2.89 -29.43
N LEU A 261 20.23 -1.69 -28.95
CA LEU A 261 20.41 -1.44 -27.53
C LEU A 261 19.09 -1.60 -26.75
N ALA A 262 17.98 -1.12 -27.29
CA ALA A 262 16.65 -1.29 -26.68
C ALA A 262 16.25 -2.77 -26.60
N GLU A 263 16.51 -3.54 -27.66
CA GLU A 263 16.26 -4.98 -27.67
C GLU A 263 17.11 -5.73 -26.63
N LEU A 264 18.39 -5.37 -26.48
CA LEU A 264 19.27 -5.93 -25.45
C LEU A 264 18.79 -5.60 -24.03
N LEU A 265 18.38 -4.36 -23.77
CA LEU A 265 17.83 -3.96 -22.48
C LEU A 265 16.52 -4.70 -22.16
N LEU A 266 15.62 -4.83 -23.13
CA LEU A 266 14.38 -5.59 -22.94
C LEU A 266 14.67 -7.07 -22.67
N LYS A 267 15.67 -7.65 -23.33
CA LYS A 267 16.10 -9.02 -23.07
C LYS A 267 16.67 -9.19 -21.66
N GLN A 268 17.48 -8.23 -21.20
CA GLN A 268 18.01 -8.21 -19.84
C GLN A 268 16.90 -8.13 -18.79
N ILE A 269 15.95 -7.19 -18.95
CA ILE A 269 14.82 -7.03 -18.04
C ILE A 269 13.98 -8.31 -17.95
N ARG A 270 13.74 -8.99 -19.09
CA ARG A 270 13.00 -10.27 -19.11
C ARG A 270 13.77 -11.37 -18.38
N SER A 271 15.09 -11.44 -18.57
CA SER A 271 15.96 -12.41 -17.93
C SER A 271 15.99 -12.23 -16.41
N GLU A 272 16.20 -10.99 -15.93
CA GLU A 272 16.19 -10.68 -14.50
C GLU A 272 14.81 -10.92 -13.87
N GLY A 273 13.73 -10.55 -14.57
CA GLY A 273 12.37 -10.83 -14.12
C GLY A 273 12.05 -12.33 -14.05
N GLN A 274 12.65 -13.17 -14.92
CA GLN A 274 12.54 -14.62 -14.83
C GLN A 274 13.32 -15.16 -13.63
N GLN A 275 14.55 -14.68 -13.41
CA GLN A 275 15.37 -15.12 -12.28
C GLN A 275 14.74 -14.79 -10.93
N ILE A 276 14.14 -13.60 -10.77
CA ILE A 276 13.41 -13.22 -9.56
C ILE A 276 12.23 -14.17 -9.30
N ARG A 277 11.48 -14.58 -10.35
CA ARG A 277 10.38 -15.53 -10.21
C ARG A 277 10.87 -16.90 -9.76
N GLU A 278 11.98 -17.37 -10.30
CA GLU A 278 12.60 -18.65 -9.92
C GLU A 278 13.10 -18.63 -8.47
N ASP A 279 13.68 -17.52 -8.02
CA ASP A 279 14.14 -17.37 -6.63
C ASP A 279 12.97 -17.30 -5.64
N ILE A 280 11.86 -16.63 -6.00
CA ILE A 280 10.62 -16.64 -5.20
C ILE A 280 10.07 -18.07 -5.04
N GLU A 281 9.99 -18.83 -6.13
CA GLU A 281 9.51 -20.22 -6.07
C GLU A 281 10.46 -21.12 -5.27
N ARG A 282 11.78 -20.93 -5.40
CA ARG A 282 12.77 -21.64 -4.57
C ARG A 282 12.58 -21.33 -3.08
N HIS A 283 12.30 -20.07 -2.73
CA HIS A 283 12.02 -19.69 -1.34
C HIS A 283 10.71 -20.30 -0.81
N LYS A 284 9.64 -20.33 -1.62
CA LYS A 284 8.39 -21.01 -1.25
C LYS A 284 8.59 -22.50 -0.97
N GLN A 285 9.34 -23.19 -1.84
CA GLN A 285 9.62 -24.62 -1.66
C GLN A 285 10.47 -24.89 -0.41
N ASN A 286 11.45 -24.05 -0.12
CA ASN A 286 12.23 -24.13 1.11
C ASN A 286 11.37 -23.90 2.37
N TYR A 287 10.38 -23.01 2.30
CA TYR A 287 9.47 -22.79 3.41
C TYR A 287 8.57 -24.00 3.69
N LEU A 288 8.02 -24.62 2.63
CA LEU A 288 7.17 -25.80 2.72
C LEU A 288 7.92 -27.06 3.20
N SER A 289 9.21 -27.20 2.88
CA SER A 289 10.02 -28.34 3.34
C SER A 289 10.40 -28.23 4.82
N ILE A 290 10.55 -27.00 5.35
CA ILE A 290 10.81 -26.76 6.77
C ILE A 290 9.53 -26.98 7.62
N SER A 291 8.35 -26.65 7.10
CA SER A 291 7.09 -26.83 7.84
C SER A 291 6.65 -28.28 7.99
N SER A 292 7.10 -29.19 7.12
CA SER A 292 6.68 -30.60 7.13
C SER A 292 7.52 -31.50 8.05
N THR A 293 8.69 -31.05 8.53
CA THR A 293 9.62 -31.87 9.31
C THR A 293 9.65 -31.56 10.81
N ASN A 294 9.01 -30.49 11.28
CA ASN A 294 8.95 -30.13 12.70
C ASN A 294 7.51 -30.07 13.24
N LYS A 295 7.08 -31.15 13.92
CA LYS A 295 5.81 -31.21 14.69
C LYS A 295 5.83 -30.46 16.03
N SER A 296 6.88 -29.70 16.31
CA SER A 296 6.91 -28.76 17.42
C SER A 296 7.54 -27.48 16.90
N ILE A 297 6.75 -26.43 16.74
CA ILE A 297 7.16 -25.13 16.18
C ILE A 297 8.24 -24.51 17.10
N PRO A 298 9.52 -24.41 16.71
CA PRO A 298 10.35 -23.36 17.25
C PRO A 298 10.08 -22.13 16.40
N VAL A 299 9.67 -21.02 17.04
CA VAL A 299 9.63 -19.72 16.38
C VAL A 299 11.03 -19.44 15.84
N ALA A 300 11.22 -19.56 14.53
CA ALA A 300 12.46 -19.25 13.87
C ALA A 300 12.60 -17.72 13.87
N ILE A 301 13.28 -17.21 14.89
CA ILE A 301 13.60 -15.79 14.98
C ILE A 301 14.62 -15.48 13.89
N CYS A 302 14.17 -14.75 12.87
CA CYS A 302 15.04 -14.23 11.82
C CYS A 302 16.08 -13.28 12.44
N LYS A 303 17.37 -13.60 12.31
CA LYS A 303 18.49 -12.75 12.80
C LYS A 303 18.50 -11.33 12.21
N LEU A 304 17.88 -11.11 11.05
CA LEU A 304 17.70 -9.78 10.46
C LEU A 304 16.64 -8.93 11.18
N CYS A 305 15.62 -9.56 11.78
CA CYS A 305 14.60 -8.85 12.56
C CYS A 305 15.13 -8.41 13.93
N LEU A 306 16.14 -9.10 14.48
CA LEU A 306 16.76 -8.74 15.77
C LEU A 306 17.68 -7.53 15.67
N GLN A 307 18.19 -7.19 14.48
CA GLN A 307 19.09 -6.05 14.28
C GLN A 307 18.36 -4.75 13.91
N ASN A 308 17.06 -4.82 13.63
CA ASN A 308 16.21 -3.68 13.30
C ASN A 308 15.06 -3.57 14.30
N GLU A 309 15.37 -3.30 15.57
CA GLU A 309 14.38 -2.85 16.55
C GLU A 309 13.84 -1.47 16.11
N GLY A 310 12.78 -1.47 15.30
CA GLY A 310 12.12 -0.23 14.87
C GLY A 310 11.29 -0.32 13.60
N ALA A 311 11.48 -1.35 12.77
CA ALA A 311 10.68 -1.54 11.56
C ALA A 311 10.01 -2.92 11.59
N LYS A 312 8.74 -2.96 12.04
CA LYS A 312 7.88 -4.13 11.84
C LYS A 312 7.59 -4.25 10.34
N VAL A 313 8.33 -5.10 9.65
CA VAL A 313 7.96 -5.57 8.31
C VAL A 313 6.99 -6.73 8.51
N ALA A 314 5.71 -6.50 8.21
CA ALA A 314 4.76 -7.58 8.02
C ALA A 314 5.11 -8.27 6.69
N LEU A 315 5.37 -9.58 6.73
CA LEU A 315 5.46 -10.42 5.55
C LEU A 315 4.05 -10.83 5.14
N ILE A 316 3.71 -10.56 3.88
CA ILE A 316 2.48 -10.99 3.17
C ILE A 316 2.50 -12.50 2.97
#